data_AF-T0M217-F1
#
_entry.id   AF-T0M217-F1
#
_cell.length_a   1.000
_cell.length_b   1.000
_cell.length_c   1.000
_cell.angle_alpha   90.00
_cell.angle_beta   90.00
_cell.angle_gamma   90.00
#
_symmetry.space_group_name_H-M   'P 1'
#
loop_
_entity.id
_entity.type
_entity.pdbx_description
1 polymer ?
#
loop_
_entity_poly.entity_id
_entity_poly.type
_entity_poly.pdbx_seq_one_letter_code
_entity_poly.pdbx_strand_id
1 'polypeptide(L)'
;MAPASQFELAQPPSDAISALAYAPDSPTRLLVSCWDKKIYLYDTHSGSEDAQGTLITTVEFRAPVLDVCFGATDNEAYTACLDHCVYRYDGN
;
A
#
# COMPACT_ATOMS: atom_id res chain seq x y z
N MET A 1 -0.73 27.40 16.16
CA MET A 1 0.01 26.39 15.37
C MET A 1 -0.90 26.07 14.18
N ALA A 2 -0.41 26.17 12.95
CA ALA A 2 -1.19 25.66 11.81
C ALA A 2 -1.37 24.15 11.99
N PRO A 3 -2.53 23.56 11.65
CA PRO A 3 -2.67 22.12 11.63
C PRO A 3 -1.59 21.53 10.71
N ALA A 4 -1.03 20.40 11.09
CA ALA A 4 -0.04 19.73 10.27
C ALA A 4 -0.69 19.36 8.93
N SER A 5 -0.16 19.86 7.83
CA SER A 5 -0.66 19.55 6.48
C SER A 5 -0.26 18.14 6.00
N GLN A 6 0.35 17.35 6.88
CA GLN A 6 0.88 16.02 6.62
C GLN A 6 0.73 15.16 7.88
N PHE A 7 0.54 13.87 7.69
CA PHE A 7 0.41 12.86 8.73
C PHE A 7 1.13 11.58 8.30
N GLU A 8 1.50 10.75 9.26
CA GLU A 8 2.11 9.45 9.01
C GLU A 8 1.03 8.36 8.85
N LEU A 9 1.36 7.30 8.11
CA LEU A 9 0.53 6.09 8.03
C LEU A 9 0.89 5.16 9.19
N ALA A 10 -0.12 4.58 9.85
CA ALA A 10 0.08 3.64 10.94
C ALA A 10 0.82 2.39 10.46
N GLN A 11 1.69 1.80 11.28
CA GLN A 11 2.38 0.52 10.98
C GLN A 11 3.16 0.59 9.65
N PRO A 12 4.22 1.42 9.60
CA PRO A 12 5.01 1.57 8.38
C PRO A 12 5.72 0.26 8.00
N PRO A 13 6.05 0.06 6.70
CA PRO A 13 6.88 -1.05 6.26
C PRO A 13 8.23 -1.08 7.00
N SER A 14 8.78 -2.28 7.17
CA SER A 14 9.98 -2.50 8.00
C SER A 14 11.30 -2.37 7.24
N ASP A 15 11.23 -2.18 5.92
CA ASP A 15 12.37 -2.03 5.01
C ASP A 15 12.05 -1.00 3.91
N ALA A 16 12.93 -0.83 2.92
CA ALA A 16 12.79 0.14 1.85
C ALA A 16 11.50 -0.05 1.02
N ILE A 17 10.74 1.03 0.85
CA ILE A 17 9.59 1.09 -0.05
C ILE A 17 10.10 1.15 -1.49
N SER A 18 9.52 0.33 -2.38
CA SER A 18 9.90 0.24 -3.79
C SER A 18 8.93 0.94 -4.74
N ALA A 19 7.63 0.90 -4.45
CA ALA A 19 6.61 1.57 -5.26
C ALA A 19 5.35 1.92 -4.43
N LEU A 20 4.64 2.95 -4.90
CA LEU A 20 3.39 3.47 -4.35
C LEU A 20 2.37 3.61 -5.50
N ALA A 21 1.13 3.16 -5.28
CA ALA A 21 0.06 3.32 -6.25
C ALA A 21 -1.25 3.66 -5.54
N TYR A 22 -1.91 4.75 -5.93
CA TYR A 22 -3.27 5.05 -5.49
C TYR A 22 -4.29 4.24 -6.30
N ALA A 23 -5.41 3.89 -5.67
CA ALA A 23 -6.48 3.14 -6.32
C ALA A 23 -7.21 3.98 -7.37
N PRO A 24 -7.74 3.35 -8.43
CA PRO A 24 -8.41 4.06 -9.52
C PRO A 24 -9.75 4.68 -9.09
N ASP A 25 -10.52 4.00 -8.23
CA ASP A 25 -11.88 4.43 -7.85
C ASP A 25 -11.92 5.06 -6.45
N SER A 26 -11.08 4.59 -5.52
CA SER A 26 -10.96 5.14 -4.16
C SER A 26 -9.71 6.01 -4.00
N PRO A 27 -9.83 7.35 -3.98
CA PRO A 27 -8.68 8.26 -3.92
C PRO A 27 -7.91 8.17 -2.60
N THR A 28 -8.45 7.52 -1.58
CA THR A 28 -7.79 7.34 -0.29
C THR A 28 -7.05 6.00 -0.19
N ARG A 29 -7.30 5.04 -1.07
CA ARG A 29 -6.63 3.74 -1.02
C ARG A 29 -5.25 3.82 -1.65
N LEU A 30 -4.25 3.37 -0.91
CA LEU A 30 -2.84 3.38 -1.32
C LEU A 30 -2.23 1.98 -1.18
N LEU A 31 -1.75 1.43 -2.30
CA LEU A 31 -0.88 0.26 -2.31
C LEU A 31 0.58 0.68 -2.17
N VAL A 32 1.33 -0.10 -1.40
CA VAL A 32 2.75 0.08 -1.15
C VAL A 32 3.45 -1.26 -1.29
N SER A 33 4.56 -1.30 -2.03
CA SER A 33 5.46 -2.46 -2.07
C SER A 33 6.74 -2.20 -1.28
N CYS A 34 7.31 -3.25 -0.70
CA CYS A 34 8.47 -3.15 0.17
C CYS A 34 9.45 -4.33 0.01
N TRP A 35 10.71 -4.05 0.32
CA TRP A 35 11.79 -5.02 0.41
C TRP A 35 11.63 -6.03 1.55
N ASP A 36 10.79 -5.75 2.54
CA ASP A 36 10.43 -6.70 3.59
C ASP A 36 9.48 -7.82 3.14
N LYS A 37 9.33 -7.97 1.82
CA LYS A 37 8.56 -9.00 1.12
C LYS A 37 7.06 -8.84 1.27
N LYS A 38 6.57 -7.65 1.59
CA LYS A 38 5.14 -7.40 1.74
C LYS A 38 4.65 -6.34 0.77
N ILE A 39 3.36 -6.44 0.46
CA ILE A 39 2.56 -5.30 0.03
C ILE A 39 1.67 -4.86 1.18
N TYR A 40 1.36 -3.57 1.20
CA TYR A 40 0.50 -2.93 2.17
C TYR A 40 -0.62 -2.21 1.43
N LEU A 41 -1.84 -2.30 1.94
CA LEU A 41 -2.96 -1.50 1.50
C LEU A 41 -3.37 -0.59 2.65
N TYR A 42 -3.30 0.72 2.43
CA TYR A 42 -3.69 1.74 3.40
C TYR A 42 -4.97 2.46 2.97
N ASP A 43 -5.72 2.94 3.96
CA ASP A 43 -6.64 4.06 3.80
C ASP A 43 -5.94 5.34 4.28
N THR A 44 -5.75 6.28 3.38
CA THR A 44 -5.12 7.58 3.63
C THR A 44 -6.13 8.64 4.11
N HIS A 45 -7.40 8.28 4.33
CA HIS A 45 -8.36 9.21 4.94
C HIS A 45 -7.99 9.46 6.41
N SER A 46 -7.74 10.74 6.76
CA SER A 46 -7.62 11.18 8.14
C SER A 46 -9.01 11.52 8.69
N GLY A 47 -9.58 10.62 9.49
CA GLY A 47 -10.89 10.85 10.12
C GLY A 47 -10.95 12.02 11.12
N SER A 48 -9.80 12.59 11.49
CA SER A 48 -9.64 13.80 12.33
C SER A 48 -8.26 14.44 12.11
N GLU A 49 -8.06 15.69 12.58
CA GLU A 49 -6.78 16.42 12.43
C GLU A 49 -5.57 15.72 13.08
N ASP A 50 -5.81 14.75 13.99
CA ASP A 50 -4.79 13.92 14.64
C ASP A 50 -4.76 12.48 14.09
N ALA A 51 -5.55 12.16 13.06
CA ALA A 51 -5.69 10.80 12.56
C ALA A 51 -4.55 10.45 11.59
N GLN A 52 -3.75 9.46 11.99
CA GLN A 52 -2.88 8.69 11.09
C GLN A 52 -3.71 7.91 10.06
N GLY A 53 -3.18 7.76 8.85
CA GLY A 53 -3.80 6.85 7.86
C GLY A 53 -3.77 5.41 8.37
N THR A 54 -4.78 4.62 8.01
CA THR A 54 -5.01 3.30 8.61
C THR A 54 -4.50 2.20 7.69
N LEU A 55 -3.80 1.21 8.24
CA LEU A 55 -3.46 -0.02 7.52
C LEU A 55 -4.72 -0.90 7.38
N ILE A 56 -5.12 -1.17 6.13
CA ILE A 56 -6.25 -2.05 5.82
C ILE A 56 -5.78 -3.51 5.84
N THR A 57 -4.72 -3.82 5.09
CA THR A 57 -4.21 -5.20 5.01
C THR A 57 -2.75 -5.25 4.58
N THR A 58 -2.12 -6.39 4.85
CA THR A 58 -0.75 -6.74 4.41
C THR A 58 -0.75 -8.13 3.81
N VAL A 59 -0.02 -8.31 2.73
CA VAL A 59 0.17 -9.63 2.10
C VAL A 59 1.67 -9.90 1.96
N GLU A 60 2.11 -11.06 2.41
CA GLU A 60 3.50 -11.48 2.39
C GLU A 60 3.82 -12.38 1.19
N PHE A 61 5.00 -12.19 0.61
CA PHE A 61 5.53 -12.89 -0.54
C PHE A 61 6.86 -13.58 -0.18
N ARG A 62 7.32 -14.48 -1.06
CA ARG A 62 8.55 -15.26 -0.82
C ARG A 62 9.84 -14.46 -1.01
N ALA A 63 9.80 -13.30 -1.66
CA ALA A 63 10.95 -12.45 -1.93
C ALA A 63 10.56 -10.96 -1.92
N PRO A 64 11.53 -10.03 -1.92
CA PRO A 64 11.28 -8.59 -2.00
C PRO A 64 10.32 -8.23 -3.13
N VAL A 65 9.39 -7.33 -2.84
CA VAL A 65 8.45 -6.80 -3.82
C VAL A 65 9.06 -5.55 -4.43
N LEU A 66 8.99 -5.41 -5.76
CA LEU A 66 9.63 -4.31 -6.48
C LEU A 66 8.63 -3.31 -7.05
N ASP A 67 7.43 -3.77 -7.40
CA ASP A 67 6.41 -2.91 -7.99
C ASP A 67 5.00 -3.43 -7.67
N VAL A 68 4.05 -2.50 -7.66
CA VAL A 68 2.62 -2.74 -7.45
C VAL A 68 1.79 -1.82 -8.34
N CYS A 69 0.69 -2.34 -8.88
CA CYS A 69 -0.35 -1.52 -9.48
C CYS A 69 -1.73 -2.10 -9.17
N PHE A 70 -2.74 -1.24 -9.19
CA PHE A 70 -4.13 -1.69 -9.26
C PHE A 70 -4.45 -2.21 -10.66
N GLY A 71 -5.43 -3.10 -10.75
CA GLY A 71 -6.05 -3.46 -12.02
C GLY A 71 -7.12 -2.45 -12.43
N ALA A 72 -8.18 -2.93 -13.05
CA ALA A 72 -9.29 -2.10 -13.52
C ALA A 72 -10.17 -1.53 -12.39
N THR A 73 -10.08 -2.10 -11.19
CA THR A 73 -10.86 -1.69 -10.01
C THR A 73 -9.99 -1.74 -8.75
N ASP A 74 -10.49 -1.16 -7.66
CA ASP A 74 -9.82 -1.20 -6.35
C ASP A 74 -9.65 -2.60 -5.74
N ASN A 75 -10.36 -3.60 -6.26
CA ASN A 75 -10.39 -4.96 -5.71
C ASN A 75 -9.35 -5.90 -6.35
N GLU A 76 -8.60 -5.44 -7.33
CA GLU A 76 -7.53 -6.24 -7.93
C GLU A 76 -6.23 -5.47 -7.98
N ALA A 77 -5.14 -6.17 -7.70
CA ALA A 77 -3.80 -5.64 -7.77
C ALA A 77 -2.84 -6.65 -8.38
N TYR A 78 -1.79 -6.13 -9.02
CA TYR A 78 -0.69 -6.91 -9.56
C TYR A 78 0.60 -6.48 -8.91
N THR A 79 1.50 -7.43 -8.67
CA THR A 79 2.77 -7.15 -8.03
C THR A 79 3.91 -7.96 -8.63
N ALA A 80 5.05 -7.31 -8.84
CA ALA A 80 6.27 -7.92 -9.37
C ALA A 80 7.27 -8.18 -8.24
N CYS A 81 7.74 -9.41 -8.13
CA CYS A 81 8.58 -9.87 -7.03
C CYS A 81 9.94 -10.39 -7.52
N LEU A 82 10.96 -10.31 -6.66
CA LEU A 82 12.34 -10.71 -6.97
C LEU A 82 12.53 -12.23 -7.07
N ASP A 83 11.45 -13.00 -6.89
CA ASP A 83 11.39 -14.45 -7.13
C ASP A 83 11.06 -14.82 -8.59
N HIS A 84 11.06 -13.83 -9.48
CA HIS A 84 10.75 -13.93 -10.90
C HIS A 84 9.28 -14.24 -11.20
N CYS A 85 8.38 -13.91 -10.28
CA CYS A 85 6.94 -14.04 -10.47
C CYS A 85 6.21 -12.69 -10.45
N VAL A 86 5.09 -12.66 -11.16
CA VAL A 86 4.05 -11.63 -11.00
C VAL A 86 2.88 -12.30 -10.32
N TYR A 87 2.40 -11.69 -9.25
CA TYR A 87 1.24 -12.16 -8.50
C TYR A 87 0.05 -11.25 -8.75
N ARG A 88 -1.14 -11.87 -8.85
CA ARG A 88 -2.41 -11.15 -8.75
C ARG A 88 -2.94 -11.32 -7.34
N TYR A 89 -3.36 -10.21 -6.74
CA TYR A 89 -4.10 -10.15 -5.48
C TYR A 89 -5.55 -9.75 -5.77
N ASP A 90 -6.50 -10.50 -5.20
CA ASP A 90 -7.92 -10.19 -5.25
C ASP A 90 -8.40 -9.84 -3.83
N GLY A 91 -8.82 -8.58 -3.62
CA GLY A 91 -9.23 -8.01 -2.35
C GLY A 91 -10.70 -8.23 -2.00
N ASN A 92 -11.18 -9.47 -2.17
CA ASN A 92 -12.58 -9.84 -1.94
C ASN A 92 -12.98 -9.79 -0.46
#